data_AF-X1IRS3-F1
#
_entry.id   AF-X1IRS3-F1
#
_cell.length_a   1.000
_cell.length_b   1.000
_cell.length_c   1.000
_cell.angle_alpha   90.00
_cell.angle_beta   90.00
_cell.angle_gamma   90.00
#
_symmetry.space_group_name_H-M   'P 1'
#
loop_
_entity.id
_entity.type
_entity.pdbx_description
1 polymer ?
#
loop_
_entity_poly.entity_id
_entity_poly.type
_entity_poly.pdbx_seq_one_letter_code
_entity_poly.pdbx_strand_id
1 'polypeptide(L)'
;PGINIIRSPLGGRNFEYFSEDPYHNKVIAVAQVKGVQSQRIAACVKHFVCNNQDTNRFRVNAIVSERALQEIYLPAFEAAVREANAWSIMACYNKVNGFHGCENKDLLRKRLMKEWGFHGFVVSDWFATKNPTNTEGCLDAGLTLEMPIPIKYRRRRIKRAIKEGFVSEETFNDNVKRLLRVMFLVGMFDDGSKLPQGCRNTPEHQALAREIAEEGIVLLKNEHHLLPLDITTLKTI
;
A
#
# COMPACT_ATOMS: atom_id res chain seq x y z
N PRO A 1 -2.07 3.50 3.08
CA PRO A 1 -3.51 3.13 2.96
C PRO A 1 -3.69 1.85 2.13
N GLY A 2 -4.76 1.09 2.40
CA GLY A 2 -5.23 0.02 1.51
C GLY A 2 -6.01 0.64 0.35
N ILE A 3 -5.56 0.45 -0.89
CA ILE A 3 -6.16 1.10 -2.07
C ILE A 3 -6.44 0.13 -3.20
N ASN A 4 -6.60 -1.16 -2.88
CA ASN A 4 -7.06 -2.13 -3.88
C ASN A 4 -8.50 -1.80 -4.29
N ILE A 5 -8.82 -1.97 -5.57
CA ILE A 5 -10.18 -1.78 -6.09
C ILE A 5 -11.15 -2.77 -5.42
N ILE A 6 -12.31 -2.27 -5.00
CA ILE A 6 -13.44 -3.12 -4.59
C ILE A 6 -14.02 -3.78 -5.85
N ARG A 7 -13.39 -4.86 -6.31
CA ARG A 7 -13.78 -5.56 -7.56
C ARG A 7 -15.08 -6.35 -7.40
N SER A 8 -15.31 -6.88 -6.21
CA SER A 8 -16.44 -7.73 -5.88
C SER A 8 -16.95 -7.35 -4.50
N PRO A 9 -18.27 -7.30 -4.26
CA PRO A 9 -18.83 -7.02 -2.94
C PRO A 9 -18.50 -8.13 -1.92
N LEU A 10 -18.07 -9.31 -2.37
CA LEU A 10 -17.71 -10.46 -1.53
C LEU A 10 -16.27 -10.40 -0.98
N GLY A 11 -15.51 -9.34 -1.27
CA GLY A 11 -14.16 -9.16 -0.77
C GLY A 11 -14.13 -8.99 0.76
N GLY A 12 -13.49 -9.93 1.46
CA GLY A 12 -13.41 -9.90 2.93
C GLY A 12 -12.68 -8.68 3.50
N ARG A 13 -11.89 -7.99 2.66
CA ARG A 13 -11.15 -6.77 2.99
C ARG A 13 -11.72 -5.50 2.33
N ASN A 14 -12.94 -5.53 1.79
CA ASN A 14 -13.53 -4.32 1.20
C ASN A 14 -13.61 -3.16 2.19
N PHE A 15 -13.81 -3.43 3.49
CA PHE A 15 -13.87 -2.42 4.54
C PHE A 15 -12.56 -1.64 4.77
N GLU A 16 -11.41 -2.13 4.31
CA GLU A 16 -10.12 -1.42 4.41
C GLU A 16 -9.72 -0.70 3.11
N TYR A 17 -10.57 -0.76 2.09
CA TYR A 17 -10.40 -0.11 0.79
C TYR A 17 -11.44 1.00 0.60
N PHE A 18 -11.19 1.91 -0.34
CA PHE A 18 -12.04 3.10 -0.51
C PHE A 18 -13.19 2.91 -1.50
N SER A 19 -12.95 2.33 -2.66
CA SER A 19 -13.94 2.35 -3.74
C SER A 19 -13.71 1.28 -4.80
N GLU A 20 -14.77 1.00 -5.56
CA GLU A 20 -14.71 0.30 -6.84
C GLU A 20 -14.25 1.21 -7.99
N ASP A 21 -14.38 2.54 -7.83
CA ASP A 21 -13.99 3.53 -8.82
C ASP A 21 -12.50 3.95 -8.66
N PRO A 22 -11.67 3.84 -9.72
CA PRO A 22 -10.25 4.19 -9.65
C PRO A 22 -9.98 5.68 -9.37
N TYR A 23 -10.86 6.57 -9.83
CA TYR A 23 -10.67 8.02 -9.65
C TYR A 23 -10.93 8.43 -8.20
N HIS A 24 -12.05 8.00 -7.62
CA HIS A 24 -12.38 8.21 -6.22
C HIS A 24 -11.33 7.62 -5.29
N ASN A 25 -10.87 6.40 -5.58
CA ASN A 25 -9.79 5.74 -4.85
C ASN A 25 -8.48 6.56 -4.92
N LYS A 26 -8.12 7.10 -6.10
CA LYS A 26 -6.99 8.03 -6.26
C LYS A 26 -7.12 9.26 -5.36
N VAL A 27 -8.27 9.95 -5.37
CA VAL A 27 -8.46 11.22 -4.66
C VAL A 27 -8.20 11.05 -3.16
N ILE A 28 -8.81 10.02 -2.56
CA ILE A 28 -8.63 9.72 -1.13
C ILE A 28 -7.20 9.25 -0.84
N ALA A 29 -6.64 8.37 -1.68
CA ALA A 29 -5.30 7.83 -1.48
C ALA A 29 -4.22 8.94 -1.45
N VAL A 30 -4.28 9.88 -2.39
CA VAL A 30 -3.32 10.99 -2.47
C VAL A 30 -3.41 11.87 -1.23
N ALA A 31 -4.62 12.26 -0.81
CA ALA A 31 -4.82 13.08 0.38
C ALA A 31 -4.28 12.39 1.64
N GLN A 32 -4.60 11.10 1.84
CA GLN A 32 -4.13 10.36 3.01
C GLN A 32 -2.62 10.16 3.02
N VAL A 33 -1.99 9.87 1.88
CA VAL A 33 -0.52 9.74 1.79
C VAL A 33 0.17 11.06 2.14
N LYS A 34 -0.30 12.19 1.59
CA LYS A 34 0.23 13.52 1.92
C LYS A 34 0.05 13.86 3.39
N GLY A 35 -1.14 13.59 3.94
CA GLY A 35 -1.45 13.82 5.35
C GLY A 35 -0.50 13.07 6.29
N VAL A 36 -0.33 11.76 6.09
CA VAL A 36 0.58 10.94 6.90
C VAL A 36 2.04 11.39 6.74
N GLN A 37 2.50 11.63 5.51
CA GLN A 37 3.89 12.03 5.26
C GLN A 37 4.23 13.45 5.73
N SER A 38 3.23 14.33 5.87
CA SER A 38 3.43 15.66 6.48
C SER A 38 3.94 15.58 7.92
N GLN A 39 3.66 14.47 8.61
CA GLN A 39 4.11 14.21 9.98
C GLN A 39 5.47 13.50 10.03
N ARG A 40 6.21 13.47 8.91
CA ARG A 40 7.45 12.69 8.73
C ARG A 40 7.29 11.19 8.99
N ILE A 41 6.12 10.64 8.69
CA ILE A 41 5.84 9.20 8.77
C ILE A 41 5.71 8.65 7.34
N ALA A 42 6.46 7.59 7.02
CA ALA A 42 6.34 6.95 5.72
C ALA A 42 4.98 6.25 5.58
N ALA A 43 4.11 6.76 4.72
CA ALA A 43 2.90 6.06 4.34
C ALA A 43 3.27 4.79 3.54
N CYS A 44 2.63 3.66 3.87
CA CYS A 44 2.75 2.42 3.13
C CYS A 44 1.48 2.16 2.33
N VAL A 45 1.58 2.36 1.01
CA VAL A 45 0.48 2.16 0.07
C VAL A 45 0.41 0.68 -0.28
N LYS A 46 -0.77 0.05 -0.16
CA LYS A 46 -0.91 -1.40 -0.27
C LYS A 46 -2.23 -1.84 -0.88
N HIS A 47 -2.34 -3.04 -1.43
CA HIS A 47 -1.28 -4.01 -1.72
C HIS A 47 -1.04 -3.99 -3.22
N PHE A 48 0.16 -3.65 -3.66
CA PHE A 48 0.50 -3.49 -5.06
C PHE A 48 0.77 -4.86 -5.70
N VAL A 49 -0.09 -5.39 -6.58
CA VAL A 49 -1.41 -4.87 -7.05
C VAL A 49 -2.38 -6.04 -7.28
N CYS A 50 -3.64 -5.74 -7.56
CA CYS A 50 -4.69 -6.73 -7.84
C CYS A 50 -4.99 -7.72 -6.69
N ASN A 51 -4.77 -7.30 -5.44
CA ASN A 51 -5.12 -8.09 -4.25
C ASN A 51 -6.58 -7.85 -3.84
N ASN A 52 -7.52 -8.23 -4.71
CA ASN A 52 -8.94 -7.88 -4.57
C ASN A 52 -9.82 -9.02 -4.01
N GLN A 53 -9.21 -10.11 -3.54
CA GLN A 53 -9.92 -11.24 -2.92
C GLN A 53 -9.06 -11.89 -1.83
N ASP A 54 -9.68 -12.33 -0.74
CA ASP A 54 -8.98 -13.06 0.33
C ASP A 54 -8.87 -14.55 0.06
N THR A 55 -9.88 -15.12 -0.61
CA THR A 55 -9.89 -16.53 -0.99
C THR A 55 -8.64 -16.86 -1.80
N ASN A 56 -7.81 -17.75 -1.24
CA ASN A 56 -6.57 -18.23 -1.87
C ASN A 56 -5.56 -17.12 -2.26
N ARG A 57 -5.57 -15.97 -1.56
CA ARG A 57 -4.73 -14.81 -1.89
C ARG A 57 -3.22 -15.10 -1.96
N PHE A 58 -2.75 -16.15 -1.29
CA PHE A 58 -1.35 -16.57 -1.31
C PHE A 58 -0.93 -17.30 -2.60
N ARG A 59 -1.86 -17.74 -3.44
CA ARG A 59 -1.56 -18.58 -4.61
C ARG A 59 -2.30 -18.16 -5.88
N VAL A 60 -3.44 -17.49 -5.74
CA VAL A 60 -4.28 -17.09 -6.89
C VAL A 60 -3.48 -16.25 -7.88
N ASN A 61 -3.74 -16.47 -9.17
CA ASN A 61 -3.18 -15.68 -10.25
C ASN A 61 -4.27 -14.78 -10.83
N ALA A 62 -4.16 -13.48 -10.58
CA ALA A 62 -5.02 -12.49 -11.20
C ALA A 62 -4.60 -12.35 -12.67
N ILE A 63 -5.42 -12.91 -13.58
CA ILE A 63 -5.26 -12.73 -15.02
C ILE A 63 -6.02 -11.46 -15.41
N VAL A 64 -5.28 -10.44 -15.82
CA VAL A 64 -5.82 -9.11 -16.09
C VAL A 64 -5.21 -8.57 -17.38
N SER A 65 -6.05 -8.01 -18.26
CA SER A 65 -5.56 -7.36 -19.47
C SER A 65 -4.76 -6.12 -19.12
N GLU A 66 -3.82 -5.74 -19.98
CA GLU A 66 -3.03 -4.54 -19.80
C GLU A 66 -3.92 -3.29 -19.66
N ARG A 67 -4.97 -3.19 -20.48
CA ARG A 67 -5.94 -2.09 -20.41
C ARG A 67 -6.61 -2.00 -19.03
N ALA A 68 -7.15 -3.11 -18.53
CA ALA A 68 -7.78 -3.11 -17.21
C ALA A 68 -6.77 -2.81 -16.09
N LEU A 69 -5.54 -3.30 -16.21
CA LEU A 69 -4.47 -2.99 -15.27
C LEU A 69 -4.23 -1.48 -15.20
N GLN A 70 -4.04 -0.82 -16.35
CA GLN A 70 -3.79 0.62 -16.47
C GLN A 70 -4.98 1.48 -16.06
N GLU A 71 -6.19 1.11 -16.47
CA GLU A 71 -7.38 1.95 -16.29
C GLU A 71 -8.07 1.73 -14.94
N ILE A 72 -7.91 0.55 -14.32
CA ILE A 72 -8.65 0.19 -13.10
C ILE A 72 -7.73 -0.01 -11.89
N TYR A 73 -6.72 -0.87 -12.00
CA TYR A 73 -5.99 -1.34 -10.82
C TYR A 73 -4.75 -0.52 -10.46
N LEU A 74 -4.16 0.19 -11.42
CA LEU A 74 -2.98 1.02 -11.23
C LEU A 74 -3.22 2.51 -10.94
N PRO A 75 -4.30 3.19 -11.39
CA PRO A 75 -4.40 4.66 -11.31
C PRO A 75 -4.16 5.25 -9.92
N ALA A 76 -4.75 4.65 -8.88
CA ALA A 76 -4.58 5.13 -7.51
C ALA A 76 -3.14 4.92 -6.99
N PHE A 77 -2.47 3.83 -7.40
CA PHE A 77 -1.06 3.60 -7.05
C PHE A 77 -0.13 4.56 -7.81
N GLU A 78 -0.39 4.79 -9.10
CA GLU A 78 0.37 5.76 -9.90
C GLU A 78 0.26 7.16 -9.30
N ALA A 79 -0.95 7.59 -8.94
CA ALA A 79 -1.18 8.89 -8.32
C ALA A 79 -0.52 8.98 -6.93
N ALA A 80 -0.58 7.92 -6.13
CA ALA A 80 0.14 7.89 -4.85
C ALA A 80 1.66 8.09 -5.03
N VAL A 81 2.23 7.58 -6.12
CA VAL A 81 3.65 7.80 -6.46
C VAL A 81 3.88 9.21 -7.01
N ARG A 82 3.18 9.60 -8.07
CA ARG A 82 3.48 10.82 -8.84
C ARG A 82 2.96 12.09 -8.17
N GLU A 83 1.79 12.04 -7.55
CA GLU A 83 1.12 13.22 -6.99
C GLU A 83 1.37 13.37 -5.49
N ALA A 84 1.52 12.25 -4.77
CA ALA A 84 1.74 12.24 -3.32
C ALA A 84 3.19 11.92 -2.91
N ASN A 85 4.05 11.52 -3.85
CA ASN A 85 5.42 11.09 -3.58
C ASN A 85 5.49 10.06 -2.44
N ALA A 86 4.71 8.97 -2.56
CA ALA A 86 4.69 7.91 -1.55
C ALA A 86 6.10 7.40 -1.24
N TRP A 87 6.41 7.19 0.04
CA TRP A 87 7.72 6.75 0.49
C TRP A 87 7.83 5.23 0.63
N SER A 88 6.71 4.50 0.72
CA SER A 88 6.75 3.04 0.71
C SER A 88 5.53 2.42 0.05
N ILE A 89 5.76 1.26 -0.57
CA ILE A 89 4.72 0.42 -1.17
C ILE A 89 4.85 -1.00 -0.67
N MET A 90 3.72 -1.63 -0.33
CA MET A 90 3.68 -3.05 0.01
C MET A 90 3.29 -3.89 -1.20
N ALA A 91 4.14 -4.85 -1.57
CA ALA A 91 3.85 -5.82 -2.62
C ALA A 91 2.81 -6.86 -2.17
N CYS A 92 1.92 -7.27 -3.08
CA CYS A 92 0.85 -8.22 -2.80
C CYS A 92 1.31 -9.68 -2.66
N TYR A 93 0.44 -10.51 -2.09
CA TYR A 93 0.62 -11.96 -2.02
C TYR A 93 0.41 -12.68 -3.36
N ASN A 94 -0.68 -12.31 -4.05
CA ASN A 94 -1.15 -13.00 -5.24
C ASN A 94 -0.16 -12.87 -6.39
N LYS A 95 -0.34 -13.73 -7.39
CA LYS A 95 0.28 -13.51 -8.70
C LYS A 95 -0.54 -12.51 -9.50
N VAL A 96 0.14 -11.77 -10.35
CA VAL A 96 -0.46 -10.93 -11.40
C VAL A 96 0.16 -11.37 -12.72
N ASN A 97 -0.67 -11.88 -13.63
CA ASN A 97 -0.25 -12.38 -14.93
C ASN A 97 0.95 -13.35 -14.87
N GLY A 98 0.96 -14.24 -13.87
CA GLY A 98 1.93 -15.35 -13.76
C GLY A 98 3.03 -15.18 -12.69
N PHE A 99 3.30 -13.95 -12.23
CA PHE A 99 4.39 -13.67 -11.28
C PHE A 99 3.85 -13.18 -9.93
N HIS A 100 4.43 -13.65 -8.83
CA HIS A 100 4.09 -13.14 -7.49
C HIS A 100 4.48 -11.67 -7.35
N GLY A 101 3.69 -10.89 -6.61
CA GLY A 101 3.92 -9.45 -6.45
C GLY A 101 5.34 -9.09 -6.01
N CYS A 102 5.93 -9.87 -5.09
CA CYS A 102 7.28 -9.66 -4.58
C CYS A 102 8.41 -9.91 -5.59
N GLU A 103 8.17 -10.63 -6.68
CA GLU A 103 9.16 -10.97 -7.72
C GLU A 103 8.76 -10.46 -9.12
N ASN A 104 7.67 -9.69 -9.21
CA ASN A 104 7.17 -9.20 -10.49
C ASN A 104 7.97 -7.95 -10.94
N LYS A 105 9.03 -8.20 -11.72
CA LYS A 105 9.95 -7.17 -12.22
C LYS A 105 9.27 -6.15 -13.14
N ASP A 106 8.26 -6.56 -13.90
CA ASP A 106 7.50 -5.65 -14.75
C ASP A 106 6.70 -4.66 -13.90
N LEU A 107 6.03 -5.13 -12.85
CA LEU A 107 5.29 -4.22 -11.96
C LEU A 107 6.22 -3.36 -11.11
N LEU A 108 7.21 -3.96 -10.43
CA LEU A 108 8.02 -3.26 -9.44
C LEU A 108 9.17 -2.43 -10.06
N ARG A 109 9.99 -3.00 -10.95
CA ARG A 109 11.08 -2.24 -11.58
C ARG A 109 10.61 -1.39 -12.73
N LYS A 110 9.91 -1.99 -13.68
CA LYS A 110 9.57 -1.30 -14.93
C LYS A 110 8.50 -0.25 -14.68
N ARG A 111 7.31 -0.62 -14.20
CA ARG A 111 6.23 0.34 -13.98
C ARG A 111 6.49 1.28 -12.81
N LEU A 112 6.56 0.71 -11.60
CA LEU A 112 6.61 1.50 -10.38
C LEU A 112 7.87 2.39 -10.32
N MET A 113 9.05 1.81 -10.51
CA MET A 113 10.31 2.57 -10.36
C MET A 113 10.70 3.37 -11.60
N LYS A 114 10.72 2.75 -12.79
CA LYS A 114 11.19 3.42 -14.01
C LYS A 114 10.14 4.31 -14.66
N GLU A 115 8.93 3.81 -14.90
CA GLU A 115 7.88 4.58 -15.58
C GLU A 115 7.29 5.66 -14.66
N TRP A 116 7.00 5.35 -13.39
CA TRP A 116 6.38 6.32 -12.47
C TRP A 116 7.37 7.13 -11.63
N GLY A 117 8.65 6.78 -11.63
CA GLY A 117 9.67 7.50 -10.88
C GLY A 117 9.61 7.28 -9.36
N PHE A 118 9.11 6.14 -8.89
CA PHE A 118 9.07 5.86 -7.46
C PHE A 118 10.47 5.85 -6.84
N HIS A 119 10.67 6.69 -5.81
CA HIS A 119 11.95 6.86 -5.12
C HIS A 119 12.02 6.21 -3.73
N GLY A 120 10.89 5.74 -3.21
CA GLY A 120 10.78 5.03 -1.95
C GLY A 120 11.23 3.57 -2.01
N PHE A 121 10.88 2.80 -0.98
CA PHE A 121 11.19 1.38 -0.87
C PHE A 121 9.96 0.48 -1.01
N VAL A 122 10.18 -0.75 -1.46
CA VAL A 122 9.12 -1.78 -1.53
C VAL A 122 9.29 -2.76 -0.37
N VAL A 123 8.21 -3.00 0.36
CA VAL A 123 8.14 -3.99 1.45
C VAL A 123 7.27 -5.16 1.03
N SER A 124 7.59 -6.38 1.46
CA SER A 124 6.69 -7.51 1.24
C SER A 124 5.48 -7.42 2.19
N ASP A 125 4.33 -7.96 1.76
CA ASP A 125 3.35 -8.41 2.75
C ASP A 125 3.96 -9.57 3.59
N TRP A 126 3.37 -9.86 4.73
CA TRP A 126 3.91 -10.79 5.72
C TRP A 126 4.07 -12.19 5.13
N PHE A 127 5.31 -12.64 4.96
CA PHE A 127 5.64 -13.92 4.35
C PHE A 127 5.27 -14.06 2.86
N ALA A 128 5.00 -12.96 2.14
CA ALA A 128 4.72 -13.01 0.70
C ALA A 128 5.91 -13.47 -0.15
N THR A 129 7.12 -13.41 0.42
CA THR A 129 8.36 -13.96 -0.14
C THR A 129 8.54 -15.46 0.13
N LYS A 130 7.55 -16.17 0.67
CA LYS A 130 7.63 -17.63 0.76
C LYS A 130 7.61 -18.27 -0.63
N ASN A 131 7.87 -19.58 -0.67
CA ASN A 131 7.82 -20.35 -1.91
C ASN A 131 6.46 -20.16 -2.62
N PRO A 132 6.45 -20.05 -3.96
CA PRO A 132 7.53 -20.39 -4.89
C PRO A 132 8.54 -19.27 -5.21
N THR A 133 8.43 -18.09 -4.59
CA THR A 133 9.39 -16.99 -4.88
C THR A 133 10.83 -17.35 -4.48
N ASN A 134 11.82 -16.66 -5.04
CA ASN A 134 13.24 -16.86 -4.70
C ASN A 134 13.97 -15.53 -4.38
N THR A 135 15.22 -15.63 -3.88
CA THR A 135 15.95 -14.47 -3.33
C THR A 135 16.34 -13.52 -4.45
N GLU A 136 16.84 -14.11 -5.53
CA GLU A 136 17.35 -13.49 -6.74
C GLU A 136 16.22 -12.69 -7.41
N GLY A 137 15.08 -13.34 -7.67
CA GLY A 137 13.90 -12.73 -8.29
C GLY A 137 13.31 -11.57 -7.46
N CYS A 138 13.26 -11.70 -6.13
CA CYS A 138 12.79 -10.61 -5.28
C CYS A 138 13.74 -9.40 -5.32
N LEU A 139 15.06 -9.63 -5.21
CA LEU A 139 16.08 -8.56 -5.28
C LEU A 139 16.06 -7.85 -6.64
N ASP A 140 16.01 -8.62 -7.72
CA ASP A 140 15.97 -8.10 -9.09
C ASP A 140 14.69 -7.32 -9.39
N ALA A 141 13.55 -7.78 -8.85
CA ALA A 141 12.29 -7.05 -8.94
C ALA A 141 12.28 -5.76 -8.11
N GLY A 142 13.21 -5.59 -7.17
CA GLY A 142 13.32 -4.37 -6.37
C GLY A 142 12.57 -4.42 -5.05
N LEU A 143 12.18 -5.60 -4.59
CA LEU A 143 11.77 -5.77 -3.20
C LEU A 143 12.94 -5.36 -2.30
N THR A 144 12.68 -4.46 -1.37
CA THR A 144 13.71 -3.85 -0.53
C THR A 144 13.73 -4.44 0.87
N LEU A 145 12.55 -4.65 1.45
CA LEU A 145 12.40 -5.15 2.82
C LEU A 145 11.50 -6.40 2.83
N GLU A 146 12.03 -7.50 3.37
CA GLU A 146 11.28 -8.73 3.60
C GLU A 146 10.65 -8.71 5.01
N MET A 147 9.34 -8.96 5.08
CA MET A 147 8.57 -9.00 6.33
C MET A 147 7.96 -10.38 6.59
N PRO A 148 7.74 -10.76 7.87
CA PRO A 148 8.23 -10.07 9.07
C PRO A 148 9.67 -10.41 9.43
N ILE A 149 10.19 -11.51 8.91
CA ILE A 149 11.49 -12.06 9.27
C ILE A 149 12.23 -12.49 7.99
N PRO A 150 13.57 -12.52 8.01
CA PRO A 150 14.34 -12.93 6.85
C PRO A 150 14.20 -14.44 6.56
N ILE A 151 13.51 -14.77 5.46
CA ILE A 151 13.40 -16.12 4.89
C ILE A 151 14.24 -16.21 3.61
N LYS A 152 13.98 -15.33 2.65
CA LYS A 152 14.74 -15.16 1.41
C LYS A 152 15.94 -14.25 1.63
N TYR A 153 15.78 -13.18 2.39
CA TYR A 153 16.81 -12.16 2.63
C TYR A 153 17.74 -12.50 3.80
N ARG A 154 17.92 -13.79 4.07
CA ARG A 154 19.00 -14.25 4.96
C ARG A 154 20.35 -13.83 4.35
N ARG A 155 21.24 -13.27 5.17
CA ARG A 155 22.58 -12.80 4.76
C ARG A 155 23.31 -13.77 3.82
N ARG A 156 23.28 -15.08 4.12
CA ARG A 156 23.92 -16.12 3.29
C ARG A 156 23.36 -16.21 1.87
N ARG A 157 22.04 -16.06 1.70
CA ARG A 157 21.34 -16.18 0.41
C ARG A 157 21.60 -14.95 -0.45
N ILE A 158 21.53 -13.75 0.12
CA ILE A 158 21.87 -12.50 -0.57
C ILE A 158 23.33 -12.52 -1.02
N LYS A 159 24.26 -12.86 -0.12
CA LYS A 159 25.69 -12.96 -0.47
C LYS A 159 25.94 -13.95 -1.60
N ARG A 160 25.25 -15.09 -1.59
CA ARG A 160 25.32 -16.08 -2.68
C ARG A 160 24.80 -15.49 -3.99
N ALA A 161 23.61 -14.89 -3.99
CA ALA A 161 23.01 -14.30 -5.18
C ALA A 161 23.92 -13.26 -5.86
N ILE A 162 24.61 -12.44 -5.06
CA ILE A 162 25.57 -11.45 -5.57
C ILE A 162 26.86 -12.12 -6.05
N LYS A 163 27.45 -13.02 -5.25
CA LYS A 163 28.71 -13.70 -5.59
C LYS A 163 28.60 -14.54 -6.86
N GLU A 164 27.45 -15.19 -7.07
CA GLU A 164 27.19 -16.04 -8.23
C GLU A 164 26.68 -15.24 -9.45
N GLY A 165 26.55 -13.92 -9.34
CA GLY A 165 26.17 -13.04 -10.44
C GLY A 165 24.67 -13.07 -10.79
N PHE A 166 23.83 -13.72 -9.99
CA PHE A 166 22.37 -13.70 -10.19
C PHE A 166 21.76 -12.32 -9.95
N VAL A 167 22.38 -11.52 -9.07
CA VAL A 167 21.98 -10.13 -8.79
C VAL A 167 23.24 -9.28 -8.78
N SER A 168 23.25 -8.18 -9.55
CA SER A 168 24.39 -7.27 -9.55
C SER A 168 24.53 -6.52 -8.21
N GLU A 169 25.75 -6.15 -7.85
CA GLU A 169 25.99 -5.31 -6.67
C GLU A 169 25.30 -3.94 -6.81
N GLU A 170 25.22 -3.41 -8.03
CA GLU A 170 24.48 -2.17 -8.33
C GLU A 170 22.98 -2.31 -8.02
N THR A 171 22.34 -3.40 -8.46
CA THR A 171 20.93 -3.69 -8.16
C THR A 171 20.68 -3.78 -6.65
N PHE A 172 21.58 -4.46 -5.93
CA PHE A 172 21.49 -4.59 -4.48
C PHE A 172 21.66 -3.22 -3.79
N ASN A 173 22.66 -2.44 -4.20
CA ASN A 173 22.92 -1.11 -3.65
C ASN A 173 21.79 -0.13 -3.95
N ASP A 174 21.13 -0.22 -5.11
CA ASP A 174 19.92 0.57 -5.41
C ASP A 174 18.80 0.25 -4.41
N ASN A 175 18.55 -1.04 -4.11
CA ASN A 175 17.55 -1.44 -3.10
C ASN A 175 17.90 -0.85 -1.72
N VAL A 176 19.16 -0.97 -1.29
CA VAL A 176 19.60 -0.42 0.00
C VAL A 176 19.44 1.10 0.05
N LYS A 177 19.85 1.82 -1.01
CA LYS A 177 19.71 3.28 -1.10
C LYS A 177 18.26 3.74 -0.98
N ARG A 178 17.31 3.00 -1.55
CA ARG A 178 15.87 3.29 -1.44
C ARG A 178 15.37 3.24 -0.01
N LEU A 179 15.77 2.21 0.75
CA LEU A 179 15.43 2.10 2.17
C LEU A 179 16.07 3.24 2.98
N LEU A 180 17.38 3.43 2.80
CA LEU A 180 18.13 4.48 3.50
C LEU A 180 17.56 5.87 3.22
N ARG A 181 17.19 6.17 1.96
CA ARG A 181 16.54 7.44 1.60
C ARG A 181 15.32 7.70 2.48
N VAL A 182 14.46 6.71 2.66
CA VAL A 182 13.26 6.88 3.47
C VAL A 182 13.58 6.98 4.96
N MET A 183 14.59 6.25 5.45
CA MET A 183 15.08 6.43 6.83
C MET A 183 15.56 7.86 7.10
N PHE A 184 16.22 8.51 6.13
CA PHE A 184 16.54 9.94 6.22
C PHE A 184 15.30 10.83 6.15
N LEU A 185 14.34 10.56 5.26
CA LEU A 185 13.12 11.36 5.12
C LEU A 185 12.25 11.36 6.40
N VAL A 186 12.20 10.23 7.11
CA VAL A 186 11.49 10.14 8.40
C VAL A 186 12.32 10.65 9.58
N GLY A 187 13.54 11.13 9.33
CA GLY A 187 14.43 11.71 10.35
C GLY A 187 15.03 10.69 11.31
N MET A 188 15.19 9.42 10.92
CA MET A 188 15.79 8.38 11.77
C MET A 188 17.24 8.68 12.17
N PHE A 189 17.93 9.52 11.39
CA PHE A 189 19.30 9.98 11.65
C PHE A 189 19.36 11.43 12.14
N ASP A 190 18.21 12.08 12.31
CA ASP A 190 18.14 13.46 12.82
C ASP A 190 18.24 13.47 14.36
N ASP A 191 18.45 14.66 14.92
CA ASP A 191 18.26 14.89 16.35
C ASP A 191 16.78 14.70 16.72
N GLY A 192 16.50 13.71 17.56
CA GLY A 192 15.14 13.34 17.97
C GLY A 192 14.35 14.48 18.62
N SER A 193 15.02 15.46 19.23
CA SER A 193 14.36 16.65 19.80
C SER A 193 13.73 17.55 18.73
N LYS A 194 14.17 17.44 17.47
CA LYS A 194 13.67 18.20 16.32
C LYS A 194 12.57 17.46 15.55
N LEU A 195 12.25 16.22 15.92
CA LEU A 195 11.18 15.46 15.28
C LEU A 195 9.80 15.93 15.79
N PRO A 196 8.77 15.92 14.93
CA PRO A 196 7.41 16.20 15.34
C PRO A 196 7.01 15.32 16.54
N GLN A 197 6.56 15.95 17.62
CA GLN A 197 6.04 15.22 18.77
C GLN A 197 4.65 14.68 18.43
N GLY A 198 4.45 13.38 18.60
CA GLY A 198 3.15 12.75 18.42
C GLY A 198 2.26 12.94 19.64
N CYS A 199 0.95 12.92 19.42
CA CYS A 199 -0.05 12.81 20.48
C CYS A 199 -1.02 11.67 20.14
N ARG A 200 -1.76 11.18 21.13
CA ARG A 200 -2.73 10.08 20.95
C ARG A 200 -3.99 10.39 21.71
N ASN A 201 -5.14 10.14 21.07
CA ASN A 201 -6.47 10.25 21.70
C ASN A 201 -6.74 11.62 22.37
N THR A 202 -6.36 12.71 21.71
CA THR A 202 -6.68 14.07 22.17
C THR A 202 -8.15 14.41 21.86
N PRO A 203 -8.73 15.44 22.49
CA PRO A 203 -10.07 15.93 22.13
C PRO A 203 -10.21 16.26 20.64
N GLU A 204 -9.17 16.82 20.01
CA GLU A 204 -9.17 17.15 18.58
C GLU A 204 -9.21 15.88 17.71
N HIS A 205 -8.47 14.83 18.09
CA HIS A 205 -8.55 13.53 17.39
C HIS A 205 -9.94 12.89 17.52
N GLN A 206 -10.58 13.01 18.68
CA GLN A 206 -11.93 12.49 18.90
C GLN A 206 -12.97 13.27 18.10
N ALA A 207 -12.84 14.60 18.06
CA ALA A 207 -13.70 15.47 17.24
C ALA A 207 -13.56 15.14 15.75
N LEU A 208 -12.33 15.02 15.24
CA LEU A 208 -12.09 14.65 13.85
C LEU A 208 -12.61 13.24 13.53
N ALA A 209 -12.44 12.27 14.43
CA ALA A 209 -12.99 10.92 14.23
C ALA A 209 -14.53 10.94 14.15
N ARG A 210 -15.17 11.80 14.95
CA ARG A 210 -16.61 12.01 14.90
C ARG A 210 -17.04 12.68 13.59
N GLU A 211 -16.35 13.73 13.16
CA GLU A 211 -16.59 14.40 11.87
C GLU A 211 -16.48 13.44 10.69
N ILE A 212 -15.42 12.62 10.64
CA ILE A 212 -15.25 11.58 9.61
C ILE A 212 -16.41 10.58 9.62
N ALA A 213 -16.92 10.22 10.80
CA ALA A 213 -18.08 9.33 10.91
C ALA A 213 -19.37 10.02 10.42
N GLU A 214 -19.59 11.27 10.80
CA GLU A 214 -20.74 12.08 10.38
C GLU A 214 -20.76 12.30 8.86
N GLU A 215 -19.61 12.59 8.24
CA GLU A 215 -19.48 12.74 6.78
C GLU A 215 -19.49 11.40 6.01
N GLY A 216 -19.15 10.30 6.67
CA GLY A 216 -19.09 8.97 6.06
C GLY A 216 -20.42 8.21 6.01
N ILE A 217 -21.46 8.67 6.72
CA ILE A 217 -22.77 8.01 6.76
C ILE A 217 -23.55 8.28 5.46
N VAL A 218 -24.06 7.21 4.85
CA VAL A 218 -24.90 7.29 3.65
C VAL A 218 -26.35 6.96 4.02
N LEU A 219 -27.24 7.94 3.90
CA LEU A 219 -28.69 7.73 4.02
C LEU A 219 -29.24 7.09 2.75
N LEU A 220 -29.35 5.76 2.75
CA LEU A 220 -29.78 5.00 1.56
C LEU A 220 -31.26 5.18 1.23
N LYS A 221 -32.11 5.37 2.25
CA LYS A 221 -33.57 5.43 2.10
C LYS A 221 -34.19 6.23 3.25
N ASN A 222 -35.13 7.12 2.93
CA ASN A 222 -35.86 7.92 3.91
C ASN A 222 -37.35 8.04 3.52
N GLU A 223 -38.11 6.97 3.70
CA GLU A 223 -39.55 6.97 3.41
C GLU A 223 -40.33 7.82 4.41
N HIS A 224 -41.39 8.47 3.93
CA HIS A 224 -42.30 9.28 4.73
C HIS A 224 -41.62 10.39 5.55
N HIS A 225 -40.43 10.84 5.14
CA HIS A 225 -39.63 11.81 5.89
C HIS A 225 -39.42 11.40 7.36
N LEU A 226 -39.22 10.09 7.60
CA LEU A 226 -39.02 9.55 8.95
C LEU A 226 -37.82 10.19 9.66
N LEU A 227 -36.74 10.46 8.92
CA LEU A 227 -35.58 11.18 9.41
C LEU A 227 -35.59 12.65 8.92
N PRO A 228 -35.12 13.61 9.76
CA PRO A 228 -34.60 13.41 11.10
C PRO A 228 -35.69 13.17 12.15
N LEU A 229 -35.34 12.42 13.20
CA LEU A 229 -36.19 12.17 14.36
C LEU A 229 -36.41 13.44 15.17
N ASP A 230 -37.67 13.76 15.50
CA ASP A 230 -38.00 14.85 16.43
C ASP A 230 -37.86 14.40 17.88
N ILE A 231 -36.71 14.71 18.47
CA ILE A 231 -36.37 14.34 19.84
C ILE A 231 -37.28 14.99 20.90
N THR A 232 -38.08 16.00 20.55
CA THR A 232 -39.01 16.65 21.49
C THR A 232 -40.31 15.88 21.67
N THR A 233 -40.69 15.07 20.67
CA THR A 233 -41.93 14.29 20.66
C THR A 233 -41.70 12.78 20.86
N LEU A 234 -40.45 12.32 20.68
CA LEU A 234 -40.03 10.94 20.90
C LEU A 234 -40.07 10.53 22.38
N LYS A 235 -40.80 9.44 22.67
CA LYS A 235 -40.83 8.80 24.01
C LYS A 235 -39.92 7.58 24.11
N THR A 236 -39.71 6.87 23.01
CA THR A 236 -38.89 5.65 22.88
C THR A 236 -38.34 5.55 21.46
N ILE A 237 -37.14 4.99 21.31
CA ILE A 237 -36.49 4.69 20.01
C ILE A 237 -36.53 3.18 19.79
#